data_AF-A0A850BSV9-F1
#
_entry.id   AF-A0A850BSV9-F1
#
_cell.length_a   1.000
_cell.length_b   1.000
_cell.length_c   1.000
_cell.angle_alpha   90.00
_cell.angle_beta   90.00
_cell.angle_gamma   90.00
#
_symmetry.space_group_name_H-M   'P 1'
#
loop_
_entity.id
_entity.type
_entity.pdbx_description
1 polymer ?
#
loop_
_entity_poly.entity_id
_entity_poly.type
_entity_poly.pdbx_seq_one_letter_code
_entity_poly.pdbx_strand_id
1 'polypeptide(L)'
;GEGGGGSGAGGFVPEPPGPTALTIVNGVNDYDAIRLCFVPYPDGDGAAQKPWPSDAAGLAFAGSRVVSPIADVIPQGSDVRTHVIAGDLSKISGKTCAEIFEMASTTGGAGGFGGAGGAGGFGGAVDSGVYVAPLAVLPGDVFESERSLLLVPAGCVGGPSHTDPAETLACGAAYSPSSPTVSLVALGMSRITTSDRVNLQVVHAVPALGEADFRIKPDEKPEWGVAKSLTLGAIGPKPPFDSLQASAYGAILQAEIKTYLPSSVNATSTTPMSEAFAQSPVALNDFKDGVSLVLVAVGSAPGLPAGSFWHQLTYAMVRASP
;
A
#
# COMPACT_ATOMS: atom_id res chain seq x y z
N GLY A 1 15.63 -25.80 10.84
CA GLY A 1 15.78 -26.32 9.47
C GLY A 1 16.60 -25.30 8.70
N GLU A 2 17.81 -25.69 8.29
CA GLU A 2 18.71 -24.85 7.49
C GLU A 2 18.12 -24.71 6.08
N GLY A 3 17.50 -23.56 5.80
CA GLY A 3 17.03 -23.20 4.47
C GLY A 3 18.21 -22.68 3.64
N GLY A 4 18.67 -23.49 2.68
CA GLY A 4 19.84 -23.23 1.84
C GLY A 4 19.83 -21.86 1.16
N GLY A 5 20.90 -21.10 1.40
CA GLY A 5 21.27 -19.94 0.60
C GLY A 5 21.82 -20.39 -0.74
N GLY A 6 20.94 -20.58 -1.72
CA GLY A 6 21.32 -20.83 -3.10
C GLY A 6 21.83 -19.53 -3.73
N SER A 7 23.15 -19.32 -3.70
CA SER A 7 23.86 -18.35 -4.54
C SER A 7 23.85 -18.84 -6.01
N GLY A 8 22.66 -18.93 -6.60
CA GLY A 8 22.52 -19.24 -8.01
C GLY A 8 22.87 -18.01 -8.84
N ALA A 9 23.83 -18.14 -9.76
CA ALA A 9 24.00 -17.23 -10.88
C ALA A 9 22.72 -17.26 -11.74
N GLY A 10 21.67 -16.61 -11.28
CA GLY A 10 20.36 -16.62 -11.89
C GLY A 10 20.41 -15.85 -13.20
N GLY A 11 20.23 -16.57 -14.31
CA GLY A 11 19.98 -15.95 -15.60
C GLY A 11 18.84 -14.96 -15.47
N PHE A 12 19.06 -13.73 -15.89
CA PHE A 12 18.02 -12.71 -15.93
C PHE A 12 16.87 -13.22 -16.81
N VAL A 13 15.71 -13.46 -16.20
CA VAL A 13 14.47 -13.78 -16.93
C VAL A 13 13.83 -12.45 -17.31
N PRO A 14 13.72 -12.11 -18.61
CA PRO A 14 13.08 -10.87 -19.03
C PRO A 14 11.60 -10.84 -18.60
N GLU A 15 11.13 -9.67 -18.19
CA GLU A 15 9.70 -9.47 -17.89
C GLU A 15 8.86 -9.64 -19.17
N PRO A 16 7.75 -10.39 -19.12
CA PRO A 16 6.83 -10.48 -20.24
C PRO A 16 6.30 -9.10 -20.67
N PRO A 17 6.26 -8.81 -21.98
CA PRO A 17 5.71 -7.54 -22.47
C PRO A 17 4.21 -7.46 -22.22
N GLY A 18 3.66 -6.24 -22.22
CA GLY A 18 2.23 -6.01 -22.05
C GLY A 18 1.93 -4.55 -21.73
N PRO A 19 0.67 -4.10 -21.94
CA PRO A 19 0.30 -2.69 -21.77
C PRO A 19 0.59 -2.19 -20.36
N THR A 20 0.79 -0.88 -20.19
CA THR A 20 0.89 -0.32 -18.84
C THR A 20 -0.38 -0.59 -18.06
N ALA A 21 -0.24 -1.12 -16.86
CA ALA A 21 -1.34 -1.28 -15.93
C ALA A 21 -0.97 -0.61 -14.61
N LEU A 22 -1.94 0.05 -13.96
CA LEU A 22 -1.73 0.72 -12.69
C LEU A 22 -2.74 0.19 -11.67
N THR A 23 -2.24 -0.40 -10.59
CA THR A 23 -3.04 -0.79 -9.43
C THR A 23 -2.69 0.11 -8.26
N ILE A 24 -3.70 0.58 -7.54
CA ILE A 24 -3.52 1.37 -6.31
C ILE A 24 -4.08 0.57 -5.14
N VAL A 25 -3.33 0.52 -4.04
CA VAL A 25 -3.74 -0.07 -2.75
C VAL A 25 -3.72 1.01 -1.69
N ASN A 26 -4.78 1.13 -0.89
CA ASN A 26 -4.77 2.03 0.26
C ASN A 26 -4.05 1.38 1.47
N GLY A 27 -2.90 1.91 1.86
CA GLY A 27 -2.18 1.54 3.08
C GLY A 27 -2.21 2.62 4.18
N VAL A 28 -3.06 3.63 4.05
CA VAL A 28 -3.22 4.70 5.05
C VAL A 28 -4.03 4.20 6.23
N ASN A 29 -3.37 4.02 7.37
CA ASN A 29 -3.89 3.26 8.50
C ASN A 29 -4.64 4.09 9.54
N ASP A 30 -4.76 5.41 9.36
CA ASP A 30 -5.50 6.32 10.25
C ASP A 30 -6.86 6.76 9.69
N TYR A 31 -7.30 6.17 8.58
CA TYR A 31 -8.62 6.41 8.02
C TYR A 31 -9.17 5.18 7.30
N ASP A 32 -10.48 4.97 7.42
CA ASP A 32 -11.17 3.83 6.80
C ASP A 32 -11.12 3.86 5.27
N ALA A 33 -10.98 5.04 4.68
CA ALA A 33 -10.86 5.21 3.25
C ALA A 33 -10.08 6.48 2.89
N ILE A 34 -9.52 6.49 1.68
CA ILE A 34 -8.84 7.66 1.11
C ILE A 34 -9.36 7.98 -0.29
N ARG A 35 -9.03 9.18 -0.75
CA ARG A 35 -8.94 9.52 -2.17
C ARG A 35 -7.56 10.05 -2.50
N LEU A 36 -7.25 10.13 -3.78
CA LEU A 36 -5.99 10.56 -4.33
C LEU A 36 -6.20 11.65 -5.38
N CYS A 37 -5.33 12.64 -5.38
CA CYS A 37 -5.26 13.65 -6.43
C CYS A 37 -3.91 13.54 -7.14
N PHE A 38 -3.95 13.39 -8.47
CA PHE A 38 -2.78 13.26 -9.32
C PHE A 38 -2.56 14.56 -10.09
N VAL A 39 -1.72 15.44 -9.55
CA VAL A 39 -1.57 16.81 -10.05
C VAL A 39 -0.30 16.92 -10.89
N PRO A 40 -0.33 17.56 -12.08
CA PRO A 40 0.87 17.85 -12.86
C PRO A 40 1.92 18.57 -12.02
N TYR A 41 3.18 18.19 -12.14
CA TYR A 41 4.31 18.78 -11.42
C TYR A 41 5.33 19.36 -12.42
N PRO A 42 5.92 20.55 -12.15
CA PRO A 42 5.79 21.38 -10.94
C PRO A 42 4.62 22.37 -10.93
N ASP A 43 3.95 22.59 -12.06
CA ASP A 43 3.10 23.77 -12.24
C ASP A 43 1.60 23.55 -12.01
N GLY A 44 1.17 22.32 -11.73
CA GLY A 44 -0.25 22.01 -11.53
C GLY A 44 -0.76 22.46 -10.16
N ASP A 45 -1.92 23.11 -10.14
CA ASP A 45 -2.65 23.51 -8.94
C ASP A 45 -3.77 22.51 -8.55
N GLY A 46 -4.07 21.56 -9.43
CA GLY A 46 -5.14 20.57 -9.24
C GLY A 46 -6.53 21.07 -9.66
N ALA A 47 -6.66 22.22 -10.32
CA ALA A 47 -7.95 22.79 -10.70
C ALA A 47 -8.68 21.94 -11.77
N ALA A 48 -7.92 21.29 -12.66
CA ALA A 48 -8.47 20.39 -13.68
C ALA A 48 -8.66 18.94 -13.18
N GLN A 49 -8.11 18.61 -12.02
CA GLN A 49 -8.09 17.25 -11.49
C GLN A 49 -9.26 17.01 -10.55
N LYS A 50 -9.86 15.83 -10.65
CA LYS A 50 -10.85 15.33 -9.69
C LYS A 50 -10.20 14.24 -8.82
N PRO A 51 -10.60 14.11 -7.55
CA PRO A 51 -10.08 13.07 -6.68
C PRO A 51 -10.51 11.68 -7.20
N TRP A 52 -9.59 10.73 -7.10
CA TRP A 52 -9.79 9.31 -7.45
C TRP A 52 -9.78 8.43 -6.19
N PRO A 53 -10.63 7.40 -6.08
CA PRO A 53 -11.72 7.13 -7.00
C PRO A 53 -12.83 8.18 -6.86
N SER A 54 -13.65 8.31 -7.90
CA SER A 54 -14.75 9.29 -7.93
C SER A 54 -15.92 8.92 -7.01
N ASP A 55 -16.02 7.65 -6.60
CA ASP A 55 -17.07 7.19 -5.71
C ASP A 55 -16.97 7.81 -4.31
N ALA A 56 -18.13 8.09 -3.70
CA ALA A 56 -18.26 8.76 -2.40
C ALA A 56 -17.52 8.05 -1.26
N ALA A 57 -17.44 6.72 -1.31
CA ALA A 57 -16.81 5.91 -0.27
C ALA A 57 -15.27 6.01 -0.29
N GLY A 58 -14.67 6.31 -1.44
CA GLY A 58 -13.23 6.31 -1.60
C GLY A 58 -12.66 4.89 -1.73
N LEU A 59 -11.34 4.79 -1.63
CA LEU A 59 -10.63 3.52 -1.58
C LEU A 59 -10.48 3.09 -0.11
N ALA A 60 -11.23 2.06 0.30
CA ALA A 60 -11.19 1.53 1.66
C ALA A 60 -9.78 1.06 2.06
N PHE A 61 -9.47 1.05 3.36
CA PHE A 61 -8.20 0.55 3.89
C PHE A 61 -7.94 -0.90 3.45
N ALA A 62 -6.71 -1.18 3.01
CA ALA A 62 -6.30 -2.43 2.35
C ALA A 62 -7.09 -2.78 1.06
N GLY A 63 -8.06 -1.96 0.67
CA GLY A 63 -8.75 -2.04 -0.60
C GLY A 63 -7.80 -1.70 -1.74
N SER A 64 -8.04 -2.32 -2.88
CA SER A 64 -7.27 -2.05 -4.10
C SER A 64 -8.16 -1.88 -5.31
N ARG A 65 -7.67 -1.11 -6.29
CA ARG A 65 -8.38 -0.90 -7.55
C ARG A 65 -7.40 -0.66 -8.69
N VAL A 66 -7.73 -1.24 -9.83
CA VAL A 66 -7.03 -1.00 -11.10
C VAL A 66 -7.53 0.32 -11.68
N VAL A 67 -6.61 1.19 -12.06
CA VAL A 67 -6.91 2.43 -12.77
C VAL A 67 -7.06 2.11 -14.25
N SER A 68 -8.28 2.25 -14.77
CA SER A 68 -8.56 2.00 -16.18
C SER A 68 -9.64 2.95 -16.71
N PRO A 69 -9.37 3.69 -17.80
CA PRO A 69 -8.05 3.89 -18.40
C PRO A 69 -7.15 4.78 -17.52
N ILE A 70 -5.82 4.60 -17.61
CA ILE A 70 -4.85 5.41 -16.83
C ILE A 70 -4.95 6.90 -17.18
N ALA A 71 -5.16 7.22 -18.45
CA ALA A 71 -5.22 8.60 -18.94
C ALA A 71 -6.39 9.43 -18.40
N ASP A 72 -7.45 8.79 -17.87
CA ASP A 72 -8.58 9.51 -17.25
C ASP A 72 -8.24 10.02 -15.85
N VAL A 73 -7.19 9.49 -15.24
CA VAL A 73 -6.82 9.75 -13.83
C VAL A 73 -5.44 10.40 -13.72
N ILE A 74 -4.50 9.96 -14.55
CA ILE A 74 -3.11 10.42 -14.53
C ILE A 74 -2.86 11.38 -15.70
N PRO A 75 -2.53 12.66 -15.42
CA PRO A 75 -2.15 13.61 -16.46
C PRO A 75 -1.01 13.08 -17.33
N GLN A 76 -1.14 13.22 -18.64
CA GLN A 76 -0.14 12.74 -19.61
C GLN A 76 0.92 13.83 -19.87
N GLY A 77 2.14 13.40 -20.20
CA GLY A 77 3.22 14.30 -20.65
C GLY A 77 3.85 15.19 -19.57
N SER A 78 3.57 14.95 -18.29
CA SER A 78 4.18 15.65 -17.16
C SER A 78 4.48 14.70 -16.02
N ASP A 79 5.44 15.04 -15.17
CA ASP A 79 5.58 14.41 -13.86
C ASP A 79 4.33 14.67 -13.02
N VAL A 80 4.06 13.79 -12.06
CA VAL A 80 2.82 13.81 -11.29
C VAL A 80 3.12 13.80 -9.80
N ARG A 81 2.64 14.82 -9.08
CA ARG A 81 2.61 14.80 -7.61
C ARG A 81 1.30 14.18 -7.15
N THR A 82 1.40 13.07 -6.43
CA THR A 82 0.25 12.44 -5.79
C THR A 82 -0.04 13.14 -4.46
N HIS A 83 -1.30 13.44 -4.18
CA HIS A 83 -1.75 13.91 -2.88
C HIS A 83 -2.76 12.92 -2.33
N VAL A 84 -2.60 12.52 -1.08
CA VAL A 84 -3.60 11.72 -0.38
C VAL A 84 -4.60 12.63 0.33
N ILE A 85 -5.88 12.26 0.24
CA ILE A 85 -7.00 12.95 0.87
C ILE A 85 -7.69 11.95 1.79
N ALA A 86 -7.86 12.31 3.06
CA ALA A 86 -8.47 11.45 4.06
C ALA A 86 -9.42 12.24 4.98
N GLY A 87 -10.14 11.53 5.85
CA GLY A 87 -11.14 12.09 6.74
C GLY A 87 -12.57 12.04 6.21
N ASP A 88 -13.35 13.10 6.39
CA ASP A 88 -14.74 13.21 5.96
C ASP A 88 -14.83 13.44 4.45
N LEU A 89 -14.76 12.32 3.71
CA LEU A 89 -14.83 12.30 2.25
C LEU A 89 -16.19 12.80 1.71
N SER A 90 -17.22 12.92 2.55
CA SER A 90 -18.51 13.48 2.11
C SER A 90 -18.42 14.98 1.83
N LYS A 91 -17.55 15.71 2.55
CA LYS A 91 -17.32 17.15 2.37
C LYS A 91 -16.66 17.52 1.05
N ILE A 92 -16.05 16.55 0.36
CA ILE A 92 -15.32 16.76 -0.91
C ILE A 92 -16.10 16.31 -2.15
N SER A 93 -17.38 15.95 -2.01
CA SER A 93 -18.21 15.53 -3.14
C SER A 93 -18.33 16.64 -4.20
N GLY A 94 -18.08 16.31 -5.46
CA GLY A 94 -18.14 17.24 -6.60
C GLY A 94 -16.95 18.20 -6.75
N LYS A 95 -16.05 18.28 -5.77
CA LYS A 95 -14.94 19.24 -5.74
C LYS A 95 -13.76 18.84 -6.62
N THR A 96 -12.99 19.82 -7.09
CA THR A 96 -11.66 19.63 -7.71
C THR A 96 -10.60 19.42 -6.64
N CYS A 97 -9.43 18.93 -7.04
CA CYS A 97 -8.29 18.81 -6.14
C CYS A 97 -7.88 20.16 -5.56
N ALA A 98 -7.86 21.23 -6.37
CA ALA A 98 -7.57 22.59 -5.91
C ALA A 98 -8.54 23.07 -4.81
N GLU A 99 -9.86 22.88 -5.00
CA GLU A 99 -10.87 23.26 -4.00
C GLU A 99 -10.70 22.47 -2.68
N ILE A 100 -10.30 21.20 -2.77
CA ILE A 100 -10.03 20.36 -1.59
C ILE A 100 -8.78 20.85 -0.85
N PHE A 101 -7.74 21.25 -1.58
CA PHE A 101 -6.51 21.78 -0.98
C PHE A 101 -6.77 23.10 -0.25
N GLU A 102 -7.61 23.98 -0.81
CA GLU A 102 -8.04 25.22 -0.14
C GLU A 102 -8.85 24.94 1.13
N MET A 103 -9.75 23.95 1.11
CA MET A 103 -10.48 23.52 2.31
C MET A 103 -9.55 22.98 3.42
N ALA A 104 -8.52 22.22 3.04
CA ALA A 104 -7.56 21.66 3.99
C ALA A 104 -6.62 22.75 4.57
N SER A 105 -6.29 23.79 3.80
CA SER A 105 -5.40 24.87 4.26
C SER A 105 -6.08 25.86 5.20
N THR A 106 -7.34 26.22 4.92
CA THR A 106 -8.13 27.17 5.72
C THR A 106 -8.43 26.67 7.13
N THR A 107 -8.35 25.37 7.33
CA THR A 107 -8.67 24.70 8.57
C THR A 107 -7.43 24.35 9.39
N GLY A 108 -6.30 25.01 9.17
CA GLY A 108 -5.12 24.86 10.05
C GLY A 108 -4.50 23.45 10.05
N GLY A 109 -4.94 22.53 9.19
CA GLY A 109 -4.41 21.18 9.05
C GLY A 109 -3.09 21.11 8.28
N ALA A 110 -2.39 22.23 8.14
CA ALA A 110 -1.18 22.30 7.33
C ALA A 110 0.01 21.70 8.10
N GLY A 111 0.29 20.42 7.84
CA GLY A 111 1.65 19.86 7.81
C GLY A 111 2.50 20.51 6.71
N GLY A 112 2.55 21.85 6.71
CA GLY A 112 3.34 22.64 5.77
C GLY A 112 4.83 22.43 6.05
N PHE A 113 5.43 21.49 5.31
CA PHE A 113 6.88 21.40 5.19
C PHE A 113 7.40 22.66 4.48
N GLY A 114 7.62 23.74 5.23
CA GLY A 114 8.10 24.99 4.68
C GLY A 114 7.99 26.17 5.62
N GLY A 115 8.79 26.19 6.69
CA GLY A 115 8.93 27.37 7.55
C GLY A 115 9.63 27.08 8.87
N ALA A 116 10.97 27.14 8.87
CA ALA A 116 11.75 27.14 10.10
C ALA A 116 11.44 28.42 10.90
N GLY A 117 10.75 28.30 12.04
CA GLY A 117 10.71 29.34 13.08
C GLY A 117 9.30 29.81 13.45
N GLY A 118 8.66 29.12 14.39
CA GLY A 118 7.42 29.58 15.01
C GLY A 118 7.00 28.70 16.18
N ALA A 119 7.57 28.94 17.36
CA ALA A 119 7.14 28.30 18.59
C ALA A 119 5.88 28.98 19.14
N GLY A 120 4.79 28.23 19.31
CA GLY A 120 3.71 28.58 20.23
C GLY A 120 2.30 28.50 19.65
N GLY A 121 1.59 27.42 19.97
CA GLY A 121 0.13 27.35 19.81
C GLY A 121 -0.43 25.93 19.65
N PHE A 122 -0.37 25.10 20.68
CA PHE A 122 -1.10 23.83 20.73
C PHE A 122 -2.44 24.06 21.43
N GLY A 123 -3.57 23.85 20.74
CA GLY A 123 -4.87 23.79 21.41
C GLY A 123 -6.03 24.46 20.67
N GLY A 124 -6.31 24.00 19.45
CA GLY A 124 -7.59 24.24 18.79
C GLY A 124 -7.88 23.07 17.88
N ALA A 125 -8.78 22.18 18.28
CA ALA A 125 -9.26 21.11 17.43
C ALA A 125 -9.85 21.74 16.16
N VAL A 126 -9.19 21.52 15.03
CA VAL A 126 -9.59 22.10 13.76
C VAL A 126 -10.59 21.20 13.06
N ASP A 127 -11.81 21.74 12.92
CA ASP A 127 -13.04 21.07 12.52
C ASP A 127 -13.20 20.89 11.00
N SER A 128 -12.10 20.79 10.23
CA SER A 128 -12.23 20.48 8.80
C SER A 128 -12.71 19.08 8.56
N GLY A 129 -12.26 18.13 9.37
CA GLY A 129 -12.44 16.71 9.10
C GLY A 129 -11.81 16.22 7.81
N VAL A 130 -11.16 17.05 6.97
CA VAL A 130 -10.51 16.66 5.70
C VAL A 130 -9.03 17.00 5.78
N TYR A 131 -8.19 16.02 5.47
CA TYR A 131 -6.74 16.11 5.56
C TYR A 131 -6.12 15.84 4.20
N VAL A 132 -5.09 16.60 3.85
CA VAL A 132 -4.37 16.45 2.58
C VAL A 132 -2.87 16.40 2.87
N ALA A 133 -2.20 15.37 2.36
CA ALA A 133 -0.75 15.27 2.43
C ALA A 133 -0.15 15.05 1.03
N PRO A 134 0.85 15.84 0.62
CA PRO A 134 1.58 15.58 -0.61
C PRO A 134 2.47 14.34 -0.44
N LEU A 135 2.56 13.54 -1.50
CA LEU A 135 3.44 12.38 -1.59
C LEU A 135 4.56 12.63 -2.61
N ALA A 136 5.39 11.61 -2.84
CA ALA A 136 6.47 11.66 -3.82
C ALA A 136 5.96 12.00 -5.23
N VAL A 137 6.81 12.69 -6.00
CA VAL A 137 6.58 12.96 -7.43
C VAL A 137 6.97 11.72 -8.23
N LEU A 138 6.08 11.29 -9.11
CA LEU A 138 6.30 10.18 -10.04
C LEU A 138 6.66 10.76 -11.41
N PRO A 139 7.76 10.31 -12.05
CA PRO A 139 8.07 10.71 -13.41
C PRO A 139 6.95 10.30 -14.39
N GLY A 140 6.61 11.16 -15.35
CA GLY A 140 5.51 10.88 -16.28
C GLY A 140 5.72 9.63 -17.14
N ASP A 141 6.98 9.35 -17.52
CA ASP A 141 7.38 8.24 -18.38
C ASP A 141 7.08 6.85 -17.79
N VAL A 142 6.95 6.73 -16.47
CA VAL A 142 6.61 5.45 -15.83
C VAL A 142 5.24 4.95 -16.28
N PHE A 143 4.29 5.86 -16.53
CA PHE A 143 2.92 5.53 -16.94
C PHE A 143 2.81 5.16 -18.43
N GLU A 144 3.85 5.42 -19.22
CA GLU A 144 3.94 5.05 -20.64
C GLU A 144 4.78 3.77 -20.84
N SER A 145 5.44 3.29 -19.78
CA SER A 145 6.25 2.09 -19.82
C SER A 145 5.40 0.81 -19.77
N GLU A 146 5.67 -0.19 -20.63
CA GLU A 146 4.99 -1.50 -20.71
C GLU A 146 5.16 -2.36 -19.42
N ARG A 147 4.68 -1.83 -18.29
CA ARG A 147 4.93 -2.34 -16.93
C ARG A 147 3.63 -2.46 -16.16
N SER A 148 3.64 -3.36 -15.19
CA SER A 148 2.59 -3.43 -14.19
C SER A 148 3.02 -2.64 -12.97
N LEU A 149 2.37 -1.51 -12.72
CA LEU A 149 2.70 -0.56 -11.68
C LEU A 149 1.82 -0.78 -10.46
N LEU A 150 2.40 -0.63 -9.29
CA LEU A 150 1.71 -0.61 -8.01
C LEU A 150 2.04 0.68 -7.28
N LEU A 151 1.00 1.40 -6.85
CA LEU A 151 1.11 2.54 -5.94
C LEU A 151 0.42 2.22 -4.61
N VAL A 152 1.12 2.46 -3.50
CA VAL A 152 0.61 2.26 -2.15
C VAL A 152 0.92 3.50 -1.31
N PRO A 153 -0.01 4.48 -1.22
CA PRO A 153 0.04 5.46 -0.14
C PRO A 153 -0.06 4.71 1.21
N ALA A 154 0.93 4.88 2.08
CA ALA A 154 1.04 4.12 3.32
C ALA A 154 1.57 4.94 4.48
N GLY A 155 1.09 4.65 5.69
CA GLY A 155 1.39 5.40 6.92
C GLY A 155 0.23 6.31 7.34
N CYS A 156 0.46 7.19 8.31
CA CYS A 156 -0.61 8.02 8.88
C CYS A 156 -0.56 9.45 8.35
N VAL A 157 -1.72 9.98 7.99
CA VAL A 157 -1.94 11.35 7.48
C VAL A 157 -2.04 12.37 8.62
N GLY A 158 -2.17 11.93 9.88
CA GLY A 158 -2.29 12.79 11.06
C GLY A 158 -3.70 12.86 11.63
N GLY A 159 -4.51 11.84 11.38
CA GLY A 159 -5.91 11.81 11.76
C GLY A 159 -6.20 11.55 13.23
N PRO A 160 -7.44 11.84 13.68
CA PRO A 160 -7.84 11.67 15.07
C PRO A 160 -8.08 10.21 15.48
N SER A 161 -7.99 9.24 14.56
CA SER A 161 -8.30 7.83 14.84
C SER A 161 -7.24 7.13 15.70
N HIS A 162 -6.05 7.73 15.84
CA HIS A 162 -5.00 7.24 16.71
C HIS A 162 -4.65 8.37 17.68
N THR A 163 -5.30 8.39 18.83
CA THR A 163 -4.94 9.25 19.97
C THR A 163 -4.34 8.43 21.12
N ASP A 164 -4.10 7.15 20.88
CA ASP A 164 -3.48 6.24 21.84
C ASP A 164 -1.96 6.42 21.82
N PRO A 165 -1.25 6.45 22.96
CA PRO A 165 0.22 6.47 22.99
C PRO A 165 0.90 5.39 22.14
N ALA A 166 0.22 4.29 21.83
CA ALA A 166 0.66 3.23 20.93
C ALA A 166 0.58 3.58 19.43
N GLU A 167 0.12 4.78 19.05
CA GLU A 167 0.03 5.25 17.65
C GLU A 167 1.35 5.08 16.88
N THR A 168 2.49 5.23 17.55
CA THR A 168 3.81 5.08 16.95
C THR A 168 4.09 3.64 16.49
N LEU A 169 3.41 2.64 17.05
CA LEU A 169 3.49 1.24 16.61
C LEU A 169 2.74 0.99 15.29
N ALA A 170 1.73 1.81 14.99
CA ALA A 170 0.97 1.74 13.75
C ALA A 170 1.51 2.71 12.69
N CYS A 171 1.75 3.95 13.09
CA CYS A 171 2.14 5.06 12.23
C CYS A 171 3.66 5.20 12.06
N GLY A 172 4.45 4.52 12.88
CA GLY A 172 5.91 4.60 12.88
C GLY A 172 6.45 5.59 13.92
N ALA A 173 7.72 5.39 14.30
CA ALA A 173 8.34 6.10 15.42
C ALA A 173 8.46 7.62 15.25
N ALA A 174 8.40 8.12 14.02
CA ALA A 174 8.47 9.56 13.70
C ALA A 174 7.10 10.25 13.67
N TYR A 175 6.02 9.51 13.92
CA TYR A 175 4.66 10.04 13.82
C TYR A 175 4.31 11.00 14.96
N SER A 176 3.66 12.09 14.57
CA SER A 176 2.78 12.87 15.44
C SER A 176 1.66 13.46 14.59
N PRO A 177 0.54 13.93 15.17
CA PRO A 177 -0.50 14.62 14.40
C PRO A 177 0.01 15.81 13.58
N SER A 178 1.06 16.51 14.04
CA SER A 178 1.71 17.62 13.33
C SER A 178 2.81 17.20 12.35
N SER A 179 3.24 15.94 12.39
CA SER A 179 4.29 15.37 11.55
C SER A 179 3.85 14.01 11.04
N PRO A 180 2.96 13.98 10.03
CA PRO A 180 2.46 12.74 9.47
C PRO A 180 3.59 11.91 8.86
N THR A 181 3.38 10.59 8.80
CA THR A 181 4.34 9.62 8.27
C THR A 181 3.90 9.02 6.94
N VAL A 182 2.77 9.49 6.40
CA VAL A 182 2.29 9.01 5.11
C VAL A 182 3.34 9.23 4.02
N SER A 183 3.58 8.18 3.25
CA SER A 183 4.54 8.16 2.14
C SER A 183 3.95 7.35 0.99
N LEU A 184 4.68 7.25 -0.11
CA LEU A 184 4.25 6.50 -1.29
C LEU A 184 5.25 5.41 -1.61
N VAL A 185 4.77 4.17 -1.62
CA VAL A 185 5.46 3.06 -2.28
C VAL A 185 5.04 3.05 -3.74
N ALA A 186 6.00 3.16 -4.66
CA ALA A 186 5.78 3.10 -6.10
C ALA A 186 6.77 2.14 -6.74
N LEU A 187 6.28 1.06 -7.34
CA LEU A 187 7.13 0.00 -7.89
C LEU A 187 6.49 -0.74 -9.06
N GLY A 188 7.30 -1.51 -9.78
CA GLY A 188 6.86 -2.46 -10.79
C GLY A 188 6.68 -3.86 -10.21
N MET A 189 5.55 -4.50 -10.53
CA MET A 189 5.24 -5.90 -10.25
C MET A 189 5.73 -6.79 -11.41
N SER A 190 6.13 -8.03 -11.09
CA SER A 190 6.62 -8.99 -12.08
C SER A 190 5.48 -9.77 -12.70
N ARG A 191 5.46 -9.84 -14.03
CA ARG A 191 4.47 -10.60 -14.81
C ARG A 191 4.91 -12.04 -15.07
N ILE A 192 6.10 -12.43 -14.61
CA ILE A 192 6.61 -13.78 -14.78
C ILE A 192 5.65 -14.78 -14.13
N THR A 193 5.26 -15.79 -14.91
CA THR A 193 4.40 -16.89 -14.47
C THR A 193 4.98 -18.23 -14.85
N THR A 194 4.92 -19.20 -13.94
CA THR A 194 5.12 -20.62 -14.21
C THR A 194 3.75 -21.32 -14.32
N SER A 195 3.51 -22.05 -15.41
CA SER A 195 2.17 -22.57 -15.77
C SER A 195 1.56 -23.56 -14.76
N ASP A 196 2.38 -24.30 -14.04
CA ASP A 196 1.97 -25.27 -13.02
C ASP A 196 2.15 -24.74 -11.59
N ARG A 197 2.29 -23.43 -11.40
CA ARG A 197 2.54 -22.82 -10.08
C ARG A 197 1.75 -21.54 -9.86
N VAL A 198 1.47 -21.23 -8.61
CA VAL A 198 1.05 -19.88 -8.20
C VAL A 198 2.32 -19.07 -7.96
N ASN A 199 2.45 -17.96 -8.69
CA ASN A 199 3.61 -17.08 -8.60
C ASN A 199 3.27 -15.96 -7.62
N LEU A 200 4.07 -15.80 -6.56
CA LEU A 200 3.81 -14.84 -5.49
C LEU A 200 4.94 -13.83 -5.34
N GLN A 201 4.56 -12.58 -5.14
CA GLN A 201 5.45 -11.55 -4.60
C GLN A 201 4.83 -10.95 -3.35
N VAL A 202 5.66 -10.33 -2.53
CA VAL A 202 5.25 -9.57 -1.36
C VAL A 202 5.81 -8.17 -1.46
N VAL A 203 4.96 -7.19 -1.20
CA VAL A 203 5.33 -5.77 -1.09
C VAL A 203 5.26 -5.39 0.37
N HIS A 204 6.31 -4.72 0.85
CA HIS A 204 6.33 -4.19 2.20
C HIS A 204 5.96 -2.71 2.23
N ALA A 205 4.73 -2.39 2.63
CA ALA A 205 4.21 -1.02 2.72
C ALA A 205 3.78 -0.67 4.16
N VAL A 206 4.58 -1.05 5.16
CA VAL A 206 4.29 -0.77 6.59
C VAL A 206 5.39 0.10 7.19
N PRO A 207 5.22 1.43 7.27
CA PRO A 207 6.27 2.33 7.74
C PRO A 207 6.72 2.08 9.19
N ALA A 208 5.84 1.53 10.02
CA ALA A 208 6.15 1.24 11.42
C ALA A 208 7.01 -0.01 11.62
N LEU A 209 7.06 -0.90 10.62
CA LEU A 209 7.84 -2.12 10.68
C LEU A 209 9.17 -1.86 9.98
N GLY A 210 10.26 -2.29 10.62
CA GLY A 210 11.57 -2.30 10.00
C GLY A 210 11.66 -3.38 8.91
N GLU A 211 12.85 -3.91 8.70
CA GLU A 211 13.02 -5.07 7.82
C GLU A 211 12.14 -6.26 8.28
N ALA A 212 11.58 -7.01 7.33
CA ALA A 212 10.69 -8.14 7.61
C ALA A 212 10.85 -9.32 6.62
N ASP A 213 10.67 -10.53 7.13
CA ASP A 213 10.50 -11.75 6.35
C ASP A 213 9.01 -12.10 6.23
N PHE A 214 8.61 -12.58 5.06
CA PHE A 214 7.23 -12.97 4.76
C PHE A 214 7.18 -14.42 4.35
N ARG A 215 6.27 -15.15 5.00
CA ARG A 215 6.11 -16.58 4.84
C ARG A 215 4.65 -16.92 4.72
N ILE A 216 4.36 -18.05 4.08
CA ILE A 216 2.99 -18.58 4.01
C ILE A 216 3.01 -19.96 4.66
N LYS A 217 2.06 -20.19 5.56
CA LYS A 217 1.78 -21.51 6.09
C LYS A 217 0.45 -21.99 5.50
N PRO A 218 0.49 -22.88 4.50
CA PRO A 218 -0.72 -23.53 4.03
C PRO A 218 -1.28 -24.45 5.10
N ASP A 219 -2.51 -24.22 5.56
CA ASP A 219 -3.29 -25.11 6.43
C ASP A 219 -2.44 -26.00 7.40
N GLU A 220 -2.65 -27.31 7.42
CA GLU A 220 -1.88 -28.29 8.21
C GLU A 220 -0.49 -28.64 7.62
N LYS A 221 0.06 -27.81 6.72
CA LYS A 221 1.34 -28.07 6.02
C LYS A 221 2.47 -27.22 6.58
N PRO A 222 3.74 -27.57 6.24
CA PRO A 222 4.89 -26.76 6.61
C PRO A 222 4.82 -25.34 6.05
N GLU A 223 5.43 -24.41 6.79
CA GLU A 223 5.58 -23.02 6.38
C GLU A 223 6.65 -22.85 5.31
N TRP A 224 6.39 -21.96 4.34
CA TRP A 224 7.26 -21.65 3.21
C TRP A 224 7.69 -20.19 3.26
N GLY A 225 8.98 -19.95 3.16
CA GLY A 225 9.52 -18.60 3.01
C GLY A 225 9.25 -18.07 1.61
N VAL A 226 8.49 -16.98 1.51
CA VAL A 226 8.16 -16.35 0.22
C VAL A 226 9.16 -15.24 -0.08
N ALA A 227 9.31 -14.29 0.86
CA ALA A 227 10.26 -13.19 0.74
C ALA A 227 11.05 -13.03 2.05
N LYS A 228 12.28 -12.55 1.95
CA LYS A 228 13.16 -12.31 3.10
C LYS A 228 13.70 -10.90 3.06
N SER A 229 13.93 -10.32 4.22
CA SER A 229 14.61 -9.03 4.41
C SER A 229 14.04 -7.91 3.54
N LEU A 230 12.70 -7.85 3.40
CA LEU A 230 12.09 -6.72 2.70
C LEU A 230 12.08 -5.52 3.63
N THR A 231 12.48 -4.37 3.11
CA THR A 231 12.38 -3.05 3.75
C THR A 231 11.18 -2.28 3.18
N LEU A 232 10.80 -1.17 3.82
CA LEU A 232 9.71 -0.32 3.33
C LEU A 232 9.91 0.05 1.84
N GLY A 233 8.90 -0.21 1.02
CA GLY A 233 8.90 0.04 -0.42
C GLY A 233 9.53 -1.07 -1.26
N ALA A 234 10.09 -2.11 -0.65
CA ALA A 234 10.63 -3.25 -1.37
C ALA A 234 9.52 -4.22 -1.82
N ILE A 235 9.79 -4.90 -2.94
CA ILE A 235 9.01 -6.04 -3.43
C ILE A 235 9.94 -7.23 -3.68
N GLY A 236 9.52 -8.42 -3.27
CA GLY A 236 10.26 -9.64 -3.55
C GLY A 236 9.43 -10.91 -3.42
N PRO A 237 9.94 -12.06 -3.89
CA PRO A 237 11.21 -12.19 -4.60
C PRO A 237 11.10 -11.72 -6.07
N LYS A 238 12.25 -11.60 -6.75
CA LYS A 238 12.39 -11.40 -8.19
C LYS A 238 13.39 -12.43 -8.73
N PRO A 239 12.97 -13.42 -9.54
CA PRO A 239 11.61 -13.68 -10.01
C PRO A 239 10.63 -14.02 -8.86
N PRO A 240 9.30 -13.97 -9.10
CA PRO A 240 8.29 -14.35 -8.12
C PRO A 240 8.50 -15.75 -7.54
N PHE A 241 8.04 -15.96 -6.31
CA PHE A 241 8.06 -17.25 -5.63
C PHE A 241 7.12 -18.19 -6.37
N ASP A 242 7.64 -19.32 -6.85
CA ASP A 242 6.91 -20.28 -7.67
C ASP A 242 6.98 -21.71 -7.12
N SER A 243 7.33 -21.90 -5.85
CA SER A 243 7.55 -23.26 -5.32
C SER A 243 6.26 -24.06 -5.08
N LEU A 244 5.08 -23.42 -5.06
CA LEU A 244 3.82 -24.06 -4.71
C LEU A 244 2.81 -24.04 -5.86
N GLN A 245 2.21 -25.21 -6.10
CA GLN A 245 0.96 -25.34 -6.85
C GLN A 245 -0.22 -24.80 -6.04
N ALA A 246 -1.29 -24.37 -6.70
CA ALA A 246 -2.52 -23.93 -6.06
C ALA A 246 -3.09 -25.01 -5.12
N SER A 247 -3.08 -26.27 -5.56
CA SER A 247 -3.52 -27.43 -4.76
C SER A 247 -2.65 -27.65 -3.51
N ALA A 248 -1.37 -27.22 -3.54
CA ALA A 248 -0.47 -27.31 -2.42
C ALA A 248 -0.89 -26.38 -1.28
N TYR A 249 -1.70 -25.35 -1.53
CA TYR A 249 -2.21 -24.48 -0.48
C TYR A 249 -3.32 -25.11 0.36
N GLY A 250 -3.91 -26.23 -0.08
CA GLY A 250 -5.04 -26.87 0.60
C GLY A 250 -6.28 -25.98 0.55
N ALA A 251 -6.99 -25.86 1.68
CA ALA A 251 -8.06 -24.88 1.82
C ALA A 251 -7.43 -23.49 1.92
N ILE A 252 -7.21 -22.80 0.80
CA ILE A 252 -6.46 -21.54 0.74
C ILE A 252 -6.96 -20.48 1.73
N LEU A 253 -8.26 -20.42 2.03
CA LEU A 253 -8.82 -19.49 3.03
C LEU A 253 -8.37 -19.76 4.48
N GLN A 254 -7.87 -20.97 4.75
CA GLN A 254 -7.26 -21.37 6.03
C GLN A 254 -5.73 -21.23 6.02
N ALA A 255 -5.12 -20.90 4.88
CA ALA A 255 -3.70 -20.58 4.85
C ALA A 255 -3.43 -19.30 5.64
N GLU A 256 -2.25 -19.21 6.23
CA GLU A 256 -1.82 -18.07 7.02
C GLU A 256 -0.67 -17.35 6.31
N ILE A 257 -0.74 -16.02 6.26
CA ILE A 257 0.40 -15.16 5.94
C ILE A 257 1.08 -14.83 7.27
N LYS A 258 2.39 -15.05 7.35
CA LYS A 258 3.17 -14.81 8.56
C LYS A 258 4.31 -13.85 8.29
N THR A 259 4.45 -12.88 9.19
CA THR A 259 5.54 -11.92 9.17
C THR A 259 6.48 -12.18 10.33
N TYR A 260 7.77 -12.08 10.07
CA TYR A 260 8.82 -12.22 11.06
C TYR A 260 9.77 -11.03 10.99
N LEU A 261 10.32 -10.64 12.14
CA LEU A 261 11.55 -9.85 12.12
C LEU A 261 12.70 -10.73 11.62
N PRO A 262 13.72 -10.16 10.96
CA PRO A 262 14.89 -10.89 10.52
C PRO A 262 15.46 -11.75 11.65
N SER A 263 15.74 -13.01 11.35
CA SER A 263 16.27 -14.00 12.30
C SER A 263 15.34 -14.38 13.48
N SER A 264 14.11 -13.85 13.55
CA SER A 264 13.13 -14.30 14.53
C SER A 264 12.58 -15.69 14.17
N VAL A 265 12.36 -16.50 15.20
CA VAL A 265 11.64 -17.78 15.08
C VAL A 265 10.15 -17.66 15.37
N ASN A 266 9.73 -16.55 15.99
CA ASN A 266 8.33 -16.25 16.29
C ASN A 266 7.80 -15.22 15.31
N ALA A 267 6.60 -15.46 14.78
CA ALA A 267 5.92 -14.51 13.92
C ALA A 267 5.53 -13.27 14.73
N THR A 268 5.78 -12.09 14.19
CA THR A 268 5.26 -10.82 14.72
C THR A 268 3.81 -10.58 14.32
N SER A 269 3.39 -11.15 13.19
CA SER A 269 2.00 -11.11 12.72
C SER A 269 1.63 -12.43 12.05
N THR A 270 0.40 -12.89 12.29
CA THR A 270 -0.24 -14.00 11.57
C THR A 270 -1.58 -13.51 11.07
N THR A 271 -1.78 -13.54 9.76
CA THR A 271 -3.00 -13.03 9.11
C THR A 271 -3.60 -14.13 8.24
N PRO A 272 -4.86 -14.55 8.48
CA PRO A 272 -5.54 -15.49 7.61
C PRO A 272 -5.60 -14.97 6.16
N MET A 273 -5.36 -15.86 5.19
CA MET A 273 -5.46 -15.51 3.77
C MET A 273 -6.89 -15.09 3.39
N SER A 274 -7.90 -15.58 4.11
CA SER A 274 -9.29 -15.14 3.97
C SER A 274 -9.47 -13.64 4.16
N GLU A 275 -8.73 -13.00 5.08
CA GLU A 275 -8.75 -11.56 5.25
C GLU A 275 -8.14 -10.83 4.05
N ALA A 276 -7.05 -11.36 3.49
CA ALA A 276 -6.42 -10.80 2.29
C ALA A 276 -7.35 -10.87 1.06
N PHE A 277 -8.13 -11.95 0.93
CA PHE A 277 -9.16 -12.08 -0.11
C PHE A 277 -10.35 -11.14 0.14
N ALA A 278 -10.77 -10.94 1.39
CA ALA A 278 -11.91 -10.09 1.72
C ALA A 278 -11.68 -8.61 1.31
N GLN A 279 -10.43 -8.15 1.32
CA GLN A 279 -10.06 -6.78 0.92
C GLN A 279 -9.66 -6.65 -0.55
N SER A 280 -9.65 -7.77 -1.29
CA SER A 280 -9.09 -7.86 -2.62
C SER A 280 -10.17 -7.91 -3.72
N PRO A 281 -9.93 -7.32 -4.90
CA PRO A 281 -10.72 -7.58 -6.10
C PRO A 281 -10.42 -8.94 -6.74
N VAL A 282 -9.41 -9.68 -6.27
CA VAL A 282 -9.04 -11.01 -6.77
C VAL A 282 -10.06 -12.02 -6.26
N ALA A 283 -10.82 -12.62 -7.17
CA ALA A 283 -11.77 -13.65 -6.81
C ALA A 283 -11.03 -14.92 -6.35
N LEU A 284 -11.63 -15.69 -5.45
CA LEU A 284 -11.03 -16.94 -4.97
C LEU A 284 -10.68 -17.92 -6.11
N ASN A 285 -11.53 -17.99 -7.14
CA ASN A 285 -11.31 -18.84 -8.32
C ASN A 285 -10.14 -18.39 -9.21
N ASP A 286 -9.61 -17.19 -8.97
CA ASP A 286 -8.44 -16.67 -9.65
C ASP A 286 -7.13 -17.11 -9.02
N PHE A 287 -7.18 -17.68 -7.80
CA PHE A 287 -6.05 -18.33 -7.17
C PHE A 287 -5.86 -19.73 -7.77
N LYS A 288 -5.11 -19.79 -8.87
CA LYS A 288 -4.85 -21.01 -9.64
C LYS A 288 -3.45 -21.01 -10.22
N ASP A 289 -2.97 -22.16 -10.68
CA ASP A 289 -1.66 -22.25 -11.34
C ASP A 289 -1.61 -21.38 -12.62
N GLY A 290 -0.41 -20.87 -12.94
CA GLY A 290 -0.18 -20.00 -14.09
C GLY A 290 -0.53 -18.52 -13.87
N VAL A 291 -0.86 -18.11 -12.63
CA VAL A 291 -1.11 -16.70 -12.29
C VAL A 291 0.03 -16.10 -11.47
N SER A 292 0.18 -14.79 -11.53
CA SER A 292 1.08 -14.00 -10.68
C SER A 292 0.26 -13.05 -9.79
N LEU A 293 0.42 -13.21 -8.48
CA LEU A 293 -0.26 -12.42 -7.45
C LEU A 293 0.77 -11.71 -6.58
N VAL A 294 0.36 -10.58 -6.03
CA VAL A 294 1.17 -9.80 -5.10
C VAL A 294 0.39 -9.62 -3.81
N LEU A 295 1.01 -10.00 -2.70
CA LEU A 295 0.56 -9.68 -1.35
C LEU A 295 1.15 -8.34 -0.95
N VAL A 296 0.31 -7.36 -0.68
CA VAL A 296 0.74 -6.02 -0.25
C VAL A 296 0.49 -5.92 1.25
N ALA A 297 1.57 -6.03 2.03
CA ALA A 297 1.51 -5.86 3.47
C ALA A 297 1.30 -4.38 3.80
N VAL A 298 0.13 -4.06 4.34
CA VAL A 298 -0.20 -2.74 4.88
C VAL A 298 -0.29 -2.83 6.41
N GLY A 299 -0.27 -1.68 7.08
CA GLY A 299 -0.23 -1.63 8.55
C GLY A 299 -1.46 -2.21 9.24
N SER A 300 -1.67 -1.78 10.48
CA SER A 300 -2.89 -2.09 11.23
C SER A 300 -4.11 -1.41 10.60
N ALA A 301 -5.28 -2.04 10.67
CA ALA A 301 -6.51 -1.35 10.30
C ALA A 301 -6.82 -0.17 11.24
N PRO A 302 -7.47 0.89 10.73
CA PRO A 302 -7.93 2.01 11.56
C PRO A 302 -8.82 1.54 12.70
N GLY A 303 -8.75 2.21 13.86
CA GLY A 303 -9.62 1.96 15.00
C GLY A 303 -9.38 0.64 15.75
N LEU A 304 -8.41 -0.19 15.34
CA LEU A 304 -8.03 -1.36 16.12
C LEU A 304 -7.35 -0.92 17.43
N PRO A 305 -7.87 -1.33 18.60
CA PRO A 305 -7.23 -1.01 19.87
C PRO A 305 -5.81 -1.59 19.88
N ALA A 306 -4.89 -0.91 20.56
CA ALA A 306 -3.54 -1.39 20.76
C ALA A 306 -3.56 -2.81 21.35
N GLY A 307 -3.06 -3.78 20.58
CA GLY A 307 -2.78 -5.13 21.06
C GLY A 307 -1.47 -5.17 21.85
N SER A 308 -1.08 -6.36 22.31
CA SER A 308 0.23 -6.54 22.94
C SER A 308 1.37 -6.27 21.93
N PHE A 309 2.17 -5.24 22.19
CA PHE A 309 3.41 -4.78 21.55
C PHE A 309 3.47 -4.59 20.01
N TRP A 310 2.65 -5.26 19.21
CA TRP A 310 2.61 -5.16 17.75
C TRP A 310 1.21 -5.46 17.21
N HIS A 311 0.77 -4.73 16.18
CA HIS A 311 -0.53 -4.96 15.54
C HIS A 311 -0.46 -6.02 14.45
N GLN A 312 -1.51 -6.84 14.33
CA GLN A 312 -1.68 -7.72 13.18
C GLN A 312 -1.67 -6.89 11.88
N LEU A 313 -0.84 -7.30 10.92
CA LEU A 313 -0.77 -6.67 9.62
C LEU A 313 -2.01 -7.03 8.80
N THR A 314 -2.48 -6.08 8.00
CA THR A 314 -3.50 -6.34 6.99
C THR A 314 -2.82 -6.52 5.64
N TYR A 315 -3.40 -7.33 4.76
CA TYR A 315 -2.86 -7.55 3.42
C TYR A 315 -3.91 -7.25 2.36
N ALA A 316 -3.49 -6.60 1.28
CA ALA A 316 -4.24 -6.59 0.04
C ALA A 316 -3.65 -7.65 -0.90
N MET A 317 -4.49 -8.42 -1.58
CA MET A 317 -4.05 -9.27 -2.69
C MET A 317 -4.34 -8.56 -4.01
N VAL A 318 -3.39 -8.54 -4.94
CA VAL A 318 -3.58 -7.96 -6.28
C VAL A 318 -2.99 -8.87 -7.35
N ARG A 319 -3.47 -8.74 -8.60
CA ARG A 319 -2.83 -9.37 -9.75
C ARG A 319 -1.61 -8.57 -10.18
N ALA A 320 -0.51 -9.26 -10.48
CA ALA A 320 0.65 -8.63 -11.09
C ALA A 320 0.42 -8.30 -12.57
N SER A 321 -0.60 -8.88 -13.21
CA SER A 321 -1.07 -8.52 -14.56
C SER A 321 -2.59 -8.40 -14.52
N PRO A 322 -3.12 -7.24 -14.06
CA PRO A 322 -4.56 -7.01 -13.94
C PRO A 322 -5.26 -6.81 -15.30
#